data_AF-A0A970BS65-F1
#
_entry.id   AF-A0A970BS65-F1
#
_cell.length_a   1.000
_cell.length_b   1.000
_cell.length_c   1.000
_cell.angle_alpha   90.00
_cell.angle_beta   90.00
_cell.angle_gamma   90.00
#
_symmetry.space_group_name_H-M   'P 1'
#
loop_
_entity.id
_entity.type
_entity.pdbx_description
1 polymer ?
#
loop_
_entity_poly.entity_id
_entity_poly.type
_entity_poly.pdbx_seq_one_letter_code
_entity_poly.pdbx_strand_id
1 'polypeptide(L)' 'MSEESGHYGNRNAAKPESEKATQPVHFRTSAANKAHWEGLAAAAGKSLSRWIQDQLPRPPEK' A
#
# COMPACT_ATOMS: atom_id res chain seq x y z
N MET A 1 -35.55 20.77 -20.47
CA MET A 1 -34.86 19.57 -20.98
C MET A 1 -33.68 19.34 -20.05
N SER A 2 -33.64 18.15 -19.48
CA SER A 2 -32.78 17.72 -18.38
C SER A 2 -31.36 17.37 -18.86
N GLU A 3 -30.55 16.82 -17.94
CA GLU A 3 -29.24 16.15 -18.11
C GLU A 3 -28.08 17.03 -17.63
N GLU A 4 -27.90 17.18 -16.32
CA GLU A 4 -27.15 16.25 -15.45
C GLU A 4 -25.70 16.05 -15.93
N SER A 5 -24.85 17.05 -15.65
CA SER A 5 -23.41 16.92 -15.79
C SER A 5 -22.88 15.98 -14.70
N GLY A 6 -22.59 14.75 -15.11
CA GLY A 6 -22.19 13.64 -14.27
C GLY A 6 -21.05 13.95 -13.28
N HIS A 7 -21.28 13.54 -12.04
CA HIS A 7 -20.28 13.47 -10.98
C HIS A 7 -19.18 12.47 -11.35
N TYR A 8 -18.08 12.95 -11.92
CA TYR A 8 -16.84 12.17 -12.05
C TYR A 8 -16.07 12.17 -10.72
N GLY A 9 -16.70 11.59 -9.69
CA GLY A 9 -16.02 11.26 -8.45
C GLY A 9 -15.06 10.11 -8.69
N ASN A 10 -13.75 10.35 -8.53
CA ASN A 10 -12.72 9.33 -8.46
C ASN A 10 -13.02 8.39 -7.26
N ARG A 11 -13.84 7.38 -7.50
CA ARG A 11 -14.24 6.37 -6.50
C ARG A 11 -13.22 5.23 -6.47
N ASN A 12 -12.02 5.55 -5.98
CA ASN A 12 -11.13 4.57 -5.35
C ASN A 12 -11.37 4.47 -3.83
N ALA A 13 -12.55 4.88 -3.36
CA ALA A 13 -12.98 4.61 -1.99
C ALA A 13 -13.29 3.11 -1.89
N ALA A 14 -12.39 2.37 -1.23
CA ALA A 14 -12.60 0.96 -0.91
C ALA A 14 -13.95 0.82 -0.20
N LYS A 15 -14.87 0.07 -0.82
CA LYS A 15 -16.14 -0.28 -0.18
C LYS A 15 -15.83 -1.15 1.04
N PRO A 16 -16.46 -0.91 2.20
CA PRO A 16 -16.15 -1.61 3.45
C PRO A 16 -16.43 -3.12 3.41
N GLU A 17 -17.17 -3.60 2.41
CA GLU A 17 -17.50 -5.02 2.21
C GLU A 17 -16.47 -5.79 1.39
N SER A 18 -15.43 -5.13 0.87
CA SER A 18 -14.37 -5.84 0.14
C SER A 18 -13.38 -6.43 1.15
N GLU A 19 -13.69 -7.64 1.60
CA GLU A 19 -12.86 -8.51 2.42
C GLU A 19 -11.38 -8.42 1.99
N LYS A 20 -10.58 -7.74 2.82
CA LYS A 20 -9.15 -7.46 2.60
C LYS A 20 -8.85 -6.87 1.22
N ALA A 21 -8.96 -5.54 1.10
CA ALA A 21 -8.34 -4.83 -0.01
C ALA A 21 -6.81 -5.07 -0.02
N THR A 22 -6.36 -6.14 -0.68
CA THR A 22 -4.94 -6.50 -0.89
C THR A 22 -4.37 -5.73 -2.08
N GLN A 23 -4.63 -4.42 -2.13
CA GLN A 23 -4.15 -3.61 -3.24
C GLN A 23 -2.64 -3.38 -3.09
N PRO A 24 -1.84 -3.56 -4.15
CA PRO A 24 -0.43 -3.24 -4.11
C PRO A 24 -0.25 -1.73 -3.91
N VAL A 25 0.54 -1.35 -2.90
CA VAL A 25 0.91 0.05 -2.66
C VAL A 25 2.30 0.29 -3.22
N HIS A 26 2.41 1.25 -4.13
CA HIS A 26 3.69 1.67 -4.69
C HIS A 26 4.24 2.89 -3.93
N PHE A 27 5.45 2.77 -3.42
CA PHE A 27 6.14 3.87 -2.73
C PHE A 27 7.32 4.36 -3.57
N ARG A 28 7.47 5.69 -3.66
CA ARG A 28 8.66 6.32 -4.23
C ARG A 28 9.69 6.53 -3.13
N THR A 29 10.94 6.20 -3.41
CA THR A 29 12.06 6.41 -2.50
C THR A 29 13.34 6.67 -3.31
N SER A 30 14.36 7.22 -2.66
CA SER A 30 15.69 7.38 -3.25
C SER A 30 16.34 6.01 -3.49
N ALA A 31 17.19 5.92 -4.52
CA ALA A 31 17.92 4.68 -4.83
C ALA A 31 18.77 4.19 -3.63
N ALA A 32 19.40 5.11 -2.90
CA ALA A 32 20.19 4.78 -1.71
C ALA A 32 19.36 4.11 -0.60
N ASN A 33 18.16 4.64 -0.32
CA ASN A 33 17.26 4.08 0.68
C ASN A 33 16.74 2.71 0.25
N LYS A 34 16.41 2.54 -1.03
CA LYS A 34 16.00 1.24 -1.57
C LYS A 34 17.09 0.19 -1.35
N ALA A 35 18.33 0.50 -1.76
CA ALA A 35 19.46 -0.42 -1.61
C ALA A 35 19.73 -0.78 -0.14
N HIS A 36 19.61 0.20 0.75
CA HIS A 36 19.74 -0.02 2.19
C HIS A 36 18.69 -1.02 2.71
N TRP A 37 17.41 -0.83 2.38
CA TRP A 37 16.35 -1.75 2.81
C TRP A 37 16.43 -3.12 2.13
N GLU A 38 16.88 -3.19 0.87
CA GLU A 38 17.15 -4.46 0.20
C GLU A 38 18.23 -5.26 0.94
N GLY A 39 19.29 -4.59 1.42
CA GLY A 39 20.31 -5.21 2.27
C GLY A 39 19.76 -5.74 3.58
N LEU A 40 18.91 -4.97 4.28
CA LEU A 40 18.27 -5.39 5.53
C LEU A 40 17.30 -6.57 5.31
N ALA A 41 16.54 -6.53 4.22
CA ALA A 41 15.62 -7.61 3.85
C ALA A 41 16.38 -8.90 3.51
N ALA A 42 17.47 -8.80 2.75
CA ALA A 42 18.35 -9.92 2.41
C ALA A 42 19.01 -10.53 3.65
N ALA A 43 19.52 -9.70 4.58
CA ALA A 43 20.07 -10.16 5.85
C ALA A 43 19.04 -10.87 6.72
N ALA A 44 17.76 -10.49 6.62
CA ALA A 44 16.65 -11.14 7.28
C ALA A 44 16.10 -12.37 6.53
N GLY A 45 16.63 -12.71 5.34
CA GLY A 45 16.14 -13.81 4.50
C GLY A 45 14.72 -13.59 3.96
N LYS A 46 14.30 -12.32 3.81
CA LYS A 46 12.93 -11.93 3.40
C LYS A 46 12.94 -11.14 2.10
N SER A 47 11.81 -11.12 1.40
CA SER A 47 11.60 -10.15 0.33
C SER A 47 11.47 -8.74 0.91
N LEU A 48 11.85 -7.72 0.14
CA LEU A 48 11.76 -6.31 0.57
C LEU A 48 10.34 -5.95 1.02
N SER A 49 9.31 -6.35 0.26
CA SER A 49 7.91 -6.08 0.60
C SER A 49 7.50 -6.73 1.92
N ARG A 50 7.94 -7.97 2.19
CA ARG A 50 7.65 -8.65 3.45
C ARG A 50 8.36 -8.00 4.62
N TRP A 51 9.62 -7.62 4.43
CA TRP A 51 10.39 -6.91 5.43
C TRP A 51 9.73 -5.59 5.80
N ILE A 52 9.30 -4.79 4.81
CA ILE A 52 8.59 -3.53 5.04
C ILE A 52 7.29 -3.75 5.82
N GLN A 53 6.49 -4.77 5.45
CA GLN A 53 5.25 -5.08 6.17
C GLN A 53 5.49 -5.41 7.65
N ASP A 54 6.59 -6.10 7.96
CA ASP A 54 6.95 -6.41 9.35
C ASP A 54 7.40 -5.17 10.15
N GLN A 55 7.85 -4.10 9.48
CA GLN A 55 8.20 -2.83 10.13
C GLN A 55 6.99 -1.92 10.38
N LEU A 56 5.87 -2.16 9.68
CA LEU A 56 4.68 -1.34 9.86
C LEU A 56 4.04 -1.65 11.23
N PRO A 57 3.57 -0.61 11.95
CA PRO A 57 2.85 -0.83 13.19
C PRO A 57 1.62 -1.69 12.89
N ARG A 58 1.43 -2.75 13.68
CA ARG A 58 0.20 -3.54 13.58
C ARG A 58 -0.97 -2.62 13.95
N PRO A 59 -2.07 -2.65 13.18
CA PRO A 59 -3.26 -1.94 13.59
C PRO A 59 -3.68 -2.45 14.98
N PRO A 60 -4.18 -1.58 15.87
CA PRO A 60 -4.71 -2.03 17.16
C PRO A 60 -5.80 -3.07 16.92
N GLU A 61 -5.71 -4.19 17.64
CA GLU A 61 -6.77 -5.19 17.68
C GLU A 61 -8.01 -4.51 18.28
N LYS A 62 -9.13 -4.53 17.56
CA LYS A 62 -10.40 -3.92 17.97
C LYS A 62 -11.07 -4.70 19.08
#